data_AF-A0A484ZSS4-F1
#
_entry.id   AF-A0A484ZSS4-F1
#
_cell.length_a   1.000
_cell.length_b   1.000
_cell.length_c   1.000
_cell.angle_alpha   90.00
_cell.angle_beta   90.00
_cell.angle_gamma   90.00
#
_symmetry.space_group_name_H-M   'P 1'
#
loop_
_entity.id
_entity.type
_entity.pdbx_description
1 polymer ?
#
loop_
_entity_poly.entity_id
_entity_poly.type
_entity_poly.pdbx_seq_one_letter_code
_entity_poly.pdbx_strand_id
1 'polypeptide(L)'
;MMKKILLGAALCGLSTYACANDDIVFQCTLKQDREKIEVIRHDKGIYVSYMTPQEAKMDEGGRHLSLTLGSDIIEQSVAGNTSQGFRSYTLKFQSDEMAQPHYIGYEWIDGKYSASYYTVDGKGDTVNLSDCQPKTIKADGLLLSSGIDGIPEIP
;
A
#
# COMPACT_ATOMS: atom_id res chain seq x y z
N MET A 1 50.51 -28.67 -7.23
CA MET A 1 50.51 -27.26 -6.79
C MET A 1 49.62 -26.47 -7.73
N MET A 2 48.59 -25.77 -7.20
CA MET A 2 47.82 -24.64 -7.78
C MET A 2 47.08 -24.90 -9.13
N LYS A 3 45.87 -24.41 -9.42
CA LYS A 3 44.91 -23.51 -8.76
C LYS A 3 43.53 -23.75 -9.41
N LYS A 4 42.46 -23.80 -8.61
CA LYS A 4 41.06 -23.78 -9.09
C LYS A 4 40.74 -22.42 -9.69
N ILE A 5 39.94 -22.37 -10.77
CA ILE A 5 39.14 -21.18 -11.10
C ILE A 5 37.74 -21.66 -11.50
N LEU A 6 36.78 -21.45 -10.58
CA LEU A 6 35.35 -21.42 -10.87
C LEU A 6 35.07 -20.19 -11.73
N LEU A 7 34.37 -20.33 -12.85
CA LEU A 7 33.59 -19.24 -13.43
C LEU A 7 32.13 -19.44 -12.99
N GLY A 8 31.78 -18.83 -11.86
CA GLY A 8 30.40 -18.53 -11.54
C GLY A 8 29.99 -17.28 -12.32
N ALA A 9 29.23 -17.45 -13.39
CA ALA A 9 28.47 -16.36 -13.99
C ALA A 9 27.10 -16.34 -13.32
N ALA A 10 27.03 -15.75 -12.13
CA ALA A 10 25.76 -15.35 -11.54
C ALA A 10 25.29 -14.12 -12.31
N LEU A 11 24.27 -14.30 -13.17
CA LEU A 11 23.53 -13.20 -13.78
C LEU A 11 22.95 -12.33 -12.65
N CYS A 12 23.62 -11.22 -12.35
CA CYS A 12 23.02 -10.09 -11.66
C CYS A 12 22.19 -9.31 -12.68
N GLY A 13 21.08 -9.91 -13.12
CA GLY A 13 20.10 -9.28 -13.97
C GLY A 13 18.75 -9.40 -13.28
N LEU A 14 18.43 -8.41 -12.46
CA LEU A 14 17.10 -7.97 -12.02
C LEU A 14 17.35 -6.96 -10.90
N SER A 15 17.42 -5.68 -11.27
CA SER A 15 17.36 -4.57 -10.33
C SER A 15 15.98 -4.60 -9.67
N THR A 16 15.88 -5.28 -8.53
CA THR A 16 14.84 -4.99 -7.54
C THR A 16 15.55 -4.27 -6.43
N TYR A 17 15.20 -2.99 -6.22
CA TYR A 17 15.46 -2.29 -4.97
C TYR A 17 14.62 -2.94 -3.86
N ALA A 18 14.83 -4.23 -3.60
CA ALA A 18 14.37 -4.87 -2.39
C ALA A 18 15.42 -4.55 -1.33
N CYS A 19 15.24 -3.41 -0.66
CA CYS A 19 15.98 -3.16 0.56
C CYS A 19 15.51 -4.19 1.60
N ALA A 20 16.43 -4.70 2.40
CA ALA A 20 16.22 -5.86 3.27
C ALA A 20 15.18 -5.70 4.40
N ASN A 21 14.41 -4.59 4.42
CA ASN A 21 13.41 -4.22 5.42
C ASN A 21 12.07 -3.76 4.79
N ASP A 22 11.81 -4.07 3.51
CA ASP A 22 10.57 -3.68 2.84
C ASP A 22 9.44 -4.66 3.19
N ASP A 23 8.53 -4.24 4.06
CA ASP A 23 7.39 -5.04 4.49
C ASP A 23 6.10 -4.58 3.78
N ILE A 24 5.47 -5.48 3.03
CA ILE A 24 4.14 -5.21 2.43
C ILE A 24 3.11 -5.21 3.56
N VAL A 25 2.64 -4.02 3.92
CA VAL A 25 1.66 -3.83 5.00
C VAL A 25 0.24 -4.01 4.46
N PHE A 26 0.00 -3.61 3.23
CA PHE A 26 -1.29 -3.78 2.57
C PHE A 26 -1.09 -3.98 1.06
N GLN A 27 -1.89 -4.85 0.48
CA GLN A 27 -1.96 -5.05 -0.96
C GLN A 27 -3.39 -5.36 -1.37
N CYS A 28 -3.84 -4.81 -2.49
CA CYS A 28 -5.02 -5.31 -3.17
C CYS A 28 -4.96 -5.07 -4.69
N THR A 29 -5.95 -5.59 -5.41
CA THR A 29 -6.19 -5.26 -6.82
C THR A 29 -7.59 -4.70 -6.96
N LEU A 30 -7.72 -3.52 -7.56
CA LEU A 30 -9.00 -2.85 -7.77
C LEU A 30 -9.90 -3.61 -8.74
N LYS A 31 -11.22 -3.50 -8.60
CA LYS A 31 -12.19 -4.15 -9.50
C LYS A 31 -12.28 -3.44 -10.85
N GLN A 32 -12.19 -2.12 -10.88
CA GLN A 32 -12.57 -1.31 -12.06
C GLN A 32 -11.52 -1.36 -13.18
N ASP A 33 -10.25 -1.13 -12.86
CA ASP A 33 -9.13 -1.06 -13.80
C ASP A 33 -8.11 -2.21 -13.64
N ARG A 34 -8.29 -3.03 -12.60
CA ARG A 34 -7.36 -4.07 -12.18
C ARG A 34 -5.98 -3.54 -11.80
N GLU A 35 -5.90 -2.28 -11.40
CA GLU A 35 -4.70 -1.71 -10.82
C GLU A 35 -4.40 -2.40 -9.49
N LYS A 36 -3.16 -2.86 -9.34
CA LYS A 36 -2.63 -3.38 -8.08
C LYS A 36 -2.12 -2.20 -7.25
N ILE A 37 -2.57 -2.12 -6.01
CA ILE A 37 -2.08 -1.16 -5.02
C ILE A 37 -1.29 -1.92 -3.97
N GLU A 38 -0.09 -1.42 -3.64
CA GLU A 38 0.74 -1.92 -2.55
C GLU A 38 1.15 -0.76 -1.64
N VAL A 39 0.99 -0.95 -0.34
CA VAL A 39 1.53 -0.08 0.71
C VAL A 39 2.67 -0.82 1.38
N ILE A 40 3.87 -0.29 1.22
CA ILE A 40 5.11 -0.94 1.64
C ILE A 40 5.77 -0.06 2.70
N ARG A 41 6.04 -0.63 3.87
CA ARG A 41 6.80 0.01 4.94
C ARG A 41 8.29 -0.23 4.70
N HIS A 42 9.06 0.83 4.83
CA HIS A 42 10.53 0.81 4.81
C HIS A 42 11.04 1.77 5.87
N ASP A 43 12.28 1.63 6.37
CA ASP A 43 12.81 2.32 7.57
C ASP A 43 12.32 3.77 7.82
N LYS A 44 12.30 4.62 6.79
CA LYS A 44 12.03 6.07 6.91
C LYS A 44 10.64 6.52 6.42
N GLY A 45 9.82 5.62 5.90
CA GLY A 45 8.65 6.03 5.11
C GLY A 45 7.68 4.91 4.76
N ILE A 46 6.73 5.29 3.92
CA ILE A 46 5.80 4.41 3.22
C ILE A 46 5.97 4.63 1.73
N TYR A 47 6.06 3.55 0.97
CA TYR A 47 5.87 3.58 -0.47
C TYR A 47 4.45 3.12 -0.80
N VAL A 48 3.72 3.93 -1.56
CA VAL A 48 2.46 3.50 -2.19
C VAL A 48 2.73 3.25 -3.66
N SER A 49 2.60 2.01 -4.10
CA SER A 49 2.80 1.60 -5.49
C SER A 49 1.47 1.32 -6.18
N TYR A 50 1.39 1.70 -7.45
CA TYR A 50 0.27 1.50 -8.35
C TYR A 50 0.76 0.82 -9.62
N MET A 51 0.10 -0.27 -10.00
CA MET A 51 0.53 -1.01 -11.17
C MET A 51 -0.66 -1.59 -11.90
N THR A 52 -0.95 -1.05 -13.07
CA THR A 52 -1.88 -1.67 -14.02
C THR A 52 -1.29 -2.94 -14.61
N PRO A 53 -2.12 -3.87 -15.14
CA PRO A 53 -1.63 -5.07 -15.82
C PRO A 53 -0.74 -4.78 -17.05
N GLN A 54 -0.85 -3.58 -17.62
CA GLN A 54 -0.03 -3.11 -18.74
C GLN A 54 1.34 -2.65 -18.25
N GLU A 55 1.38 -1.80 -17.22
CA GLU A 55 2.63 -1.32 -16.59
C GLU A 55 3.44 -2.47 -15.99
N ALA A 56 2.78 -3.51 -15.47
CA ALA A 56 3.44 -4.73 -14.97
C ALA A 56 4.28 -5.48 -16.03
N LYS A 57 4.10 -5.17 -17.32
CA LYS A 57 4.84 -5.76 -18.44
C LYS A 57 5.92 -4.82 -18.99
N MET A 58 6.02 -3.60 -18.47
CA MET A 58 6.99 -2.59 -18.90
C MET A 58 8.23 -2.67 -18.00
N ASP A 59 9.40 -2.36 -18.59
CA ASP A 59 10.67 -2.37 -17.84
C ASP A 59 10.73 -1.27 -16.77
N GLU A 60 10.04 -0.14 -17.01
CA GLU A 60 9.92 0.98 -16.08
C GLU A 60 9.05 0.66 -14.84
N GLY A 61 8.22 -0.38 -14.93
CA GLY A 61 7.33 -0.81 -13.86
C GLY A 61 6.12 0.09 -13.65
N GLY A 62 5.60 0.08 -12.42
CA GLY A 62 4.43 0.85 -12.00
C GLY A 62 4.79 2.22 -11.42
N ARG A 63 3.75 3.00 -11.13
CA ARG A 63 3.86 4.32 -10.50
C ARG A 63 4.05 4.15 -9.00
N HIS A 64 4.82 5.00 -8.35
CA HIS A 64 5.02 4.94 -6.91
C HIS A 64 5.09 6.33 -6.29
N LEU A 65 4.69 6.41 -5.03
CA LEU A 65 4.73 7.60 -4.20
C LEU A 65 5.51 7.28 -2.92
N SER A 66 6.47 8.14 -2.58
CA SER A 66 7.25 8.02 -1.34
C SER A 66 6.74 9.01 -0.31
N LEU A 67 6.28 8.50 0.82
CA LEU A 67 5.70 9.28 1.91
C LEU A 67 6.62 9.18 3.12
N THR A 68 7.01 10.32 3.68
CA THR A 68 7.89 10.34 4.87
C THR A 68 7.04 10.14 6.12
N LEU A 69 7.53 9.39 7.11
CA LEU A 69 6.80 9.25 8.38
C LEU A 69 6.81 10.56 9.18
N GLY A 70 5.72 10.82 9.90
CA GLY A 70 5.56 12.03 10.72
C GLY A 70 5.32 13.34 9.95
N SER A 71 5.17 13.29 8.63
CA SER A 71 4.70 14.44 7.84
C SER A 71 3.18 14.53 7.79
N ASP A 72 2.65 15.68 7.38
CA ASP A 72 1.23 15.95 7.16
C ASP A 72 0.65 15.34 5.86
N ILE A 73 1.52 14.84 4.98
CA ILE A 73 1.14 14.20 3.72
C ILE A 73 0.64 12.75 3.87
N ILE A 74 0.67 12.20 5.09
CA ILE A 74 0.20 10.86 5.40
C ILE A 74 -0.43 10.83 6.80
N GLU A 75 -1.65 10.34 6.88
CA GLU A 75 -2.40 10.22 8.13
C GLU A 75 -3.15 8.88 8.11
N GLN A 76 -3.50 8.35 9.28
CA GLN A 76 -4.28 7.13 9.39
C GLN A 76 -5.40 7.24 10.41
N SER A 77 -6.36 6.33 10.34
CA SER A 77 -7.26 6.10 11.47
C SER A 77 -7.52 4.61 11.65
N VAL A 78 -7.54 4.17 12.90
CA VAL A 78 -8.00 2.84 13.28
C VAL A 78 -9.24 3.02 14.13
N ALA A 79 -10.35 2.44 13.70
CA ALA A 79 -11.61 2.52 14.41
C ALA A 79 -12.27 1.16 14.56
N GLY A 80 -13.14 1.08 15.56
CA GLY A 80 -14.10 0.01 15.69
C GLY A 80 -13.98 -0.85 16.94
N ASN A 81 -14.87 -1.82 17.03
CA ASN A 81 -15.02 -2.66 18.20
C ASN A 81 -15.27 -4.11 17.78
N THR A 82 -14.34 -5.00 18.15
CA THR A 82 -14.44 -6.43 17.82
C THR A 82 -15.66 -7.09 18.45
N SER A 83 -16.08 -6.64 19.64
CA SER A 83 -17.28 -7.17 20.28
C SER A 83 -18.57 -6.79 19.56
N GLN A 84 -18.51 -5.76 18.70
CA GLN A 84 -19.60 -5.31 17.84
C GLN A 84 -19.45 -5.79 16.40
N GLY A 85 -18.49 -6.69 16.14
CA GLY A 85 -18.32 -7.32 14.84
C GLY A 85 -17.67 -6.42 13.77
N PHE A 86 -17.05 -5.30 14.13
CA PHE A 86 -16.41 -4.43 13.14
C PHE A 86 -15.06 -3.86 13.57
N ARG A 87 -14.16 -3.71 12.59
CA ARG A 87 -12.91 -2.94 12.67
C ARG A 87 -12.66 -2.29 11.32
N SER A 88 -12.09 -1.09 11.32
CA SER A 88 -11.74 -0.37 10.11
C SER A 88 -10.40 0.33 10.28
N TYR A 89 -9.67 0.40 9.18
CA TYR A 89 -8.44 1.14 9.00
C TYR A 89 -8.61 2.03 7.77
N THR A 90 -8.21 3.29 7.89
CA THR A 90 -8.15 4.22 6.76
C THR A 90 -6.75 4.80 6.70
N LEU A 91 -6.09 4.69 5.55
CA LEU A 91 -4.89 5.46 5.24
C LEU A 91 -5.28 6.63 4.34
N LYS A 92 -4.94 7.84 4.73
CA LYS A 92 -5.03 9.05 3.92
C LYS A 92 -3.63 9.47 3.50
N PHE A 93 -3.46 9.85 2.25
CA PHE A 93 -2.20 10.42 1.78
C PHE A 93 -2.40 11.36 0.59
N GLN A 94 -1.49 12.33 0.47
CA GLN A 94 -1.51 13.32 -0.58
C GLN A 94 -0.09 13.85 -0.80
N SER A 95 0.30 14.12 -2.03
CA SER A 95 1.53 14.87 -2.32
C SER A 95 1.24 16.07 -3.19
N ASP A 96 2.23 16.96 -3.35
CA ASP A 96 2.11 18.14 -4.20
C ASP A 96 1.83 17.79 -5.67
N GLU A 97 2.15 16.56 -6.10
CA GLU A 97 1.88 16.05 -7.45
C GLU A 97 0.44 15.54 -7.62
N MET A 98 -0.34 15.47 -6.53
CA MET A 98 -1.68 14.93 -6.50
C MET A 98 -2.72 16.04 -6.35
N ALA A 99 -3.69 16.04 -7.26
CA ALA A 99 -4.74 17.06 -7.28
C ALA A 99 -5.66 17.04 -6.04
N GLN A 100 -5.75 15.89 -5.37
CA GLN A 100 -6.67 15.64 -4.25
C GLN A 100 -6.08 14.59 -3.31
N PRO A 101 -6.53 14.50 -2.05
CA PRO A 101 -6.14 13.44 -1.13
C PRO A 101 -6.72 12.09 -1.56
N HIS A 102 -5.91 11.06 -1.40
CA HIS A 102 -6.24 9.68 -1.71
C HIS A 102 -6.37 8.88 -0.43
N TYR A 103 -7.20 7.84 -0.49
CA TYR A 103 -7.57 7.03 0.65
C TYR A 103 -7.54 5.55 0.30
N ILE A 104 -7.07 4.75 1.25
CA ILE A 104 -7.24 3.30 1.26
C ILE A 104 -8.05 2.95 2.49
N GLY A 105 -9.24 2.41 2.30
CA GLY A 105 -10.04 1.80 3.35
C GLY A 105 -9.78 0.30 3.42
N TYR A 106 -9.60 -0.24 4.62
CA TYR A 106 -9.56 -1.67 4.89
C TYR A 106 -10.42 -1.96 6.11
N GLU A 107 -11.32 -2.92 6.02
CA GLU A 107 -12.26 -3.20 7.09
C GLU A 107 -12.48 -4.70 7.26
N TRP A 108 -12.91 -5.03 8.46
CA TRP A 108 -13.42 -6.34 8.84
C TRP A 108 -14.81 -6.14 9.43
N ILE A 109 -15.81 -6.80 8.86
CA ILE A 109 -17.19 -6.78 9.33
C ILE A 109 -17.70 -8.22 9.35
N ASP A 110 -18.09 -8.71 10.53
CA ASP A 110 -18.69 -10.02 10.76
C ASP A 110 -17.95 -11.17 10.05
N GLY A 111 -16.62 -11.21 10.18
CA GLY A 111 -15.79 -12.26 9.58
C GLY A 111 -15.40 -12.02 8.11
N LYS A 112 -15.82 -10.92 7.50
CA LYS A 112 -15.52 -10.60 6.09
C LYS A 112 -14.61 -9.40 5.99
N TYR A 113 -13.60 -9.52 5.14
CA TYR A 113 -12.68 -8.43 4.83
C TYR A 113 -13.09 -7.74 3.54
N SER A 114 -13.09 -6.42 3.56
CA SER A 114 -13.26 -5.54 2.39
C SER A 114 -12.17 -4.48 2.39
N ALA A 115 -11.87 -3.98 1.21
CA ALA A 115 -11.01 -2.82 1.07
C ALA A 115 -11.44 -2.01 -0.16
N SER A 116 -11.13 -0.74 -0.15
CA SER A 116 -11.43 0.18 -1.24
C SER A 116 -10.34 1.23 -1.36
N TYR A 117 -10.25 1.79 -2.55
CA TYR A 117 -9.45 2.97 -2.84
C TYR A 117 -10.38 4.05 -3.35
N TYR A 118 -10.17 5.28 -2.89
CA TYR A 118 -10.96 6.42 -3.31
C TYR A 118 -10.19 7.73 -3.13
N THR A 119 -10.77 8.77 -3.68
CA THR A 119 -10.28 10.15 -3.53
C THR A 119 -11.40 11.01 -2.96
N VAL A 120 -11.05 12.12 -2.34
CA VAL A 120 -12.04 13.07 -1.80
C VAL A 120 -11.84 14.41 -2.48
N ASP A 121 -12.90 14.96 -3.07
CA ASP A 121 -12.83 16.23 -3.78
C ASP A 121 -12.78 17.44 -2.82
N GLY A 122 -12.65 18.65 -3.36
CA GLY A 122 -12.58 19.88 -2.58
C GLY A 122 -13.86 20.23 -1.79
N LYS A 123 -14.95 19.48 -1.97
CA LYS A 123 -16.20 19.62 -1.20
C LYS A 123 -16.32 18.59 -0.08
N GLY A 124 -15.42 17.62 -0.02
CA GLY A 124 -15.49 16.50 0.91
C GLY A 124 -16.26 15.30 0.37
N ASP A 125 -16.62 15.29 -0.92
CA ASP A 125 -17.34 14.18 -1.53
C ASP A 125 -16.37 13.07 -1.97
N THR A 126 -16.70 11.82 -1.66
CA THR A 126 -15.95 10.66 -2.17
C THR A 126 -16.14 10.51 -3.67
N VAL A 127 -15.03 10.51 -4.40
CA VAL A 127 -14.96 10.36 -5.87
C VAL A 127 -13.93 9.29 -6.26
N ASN A 128 -14.07 8.72 -7.45
CA ASN A 128 -13.21 7.64 -7.98
C ASN A 128 -13.11 6.41 -7.06
N LEU A 129 -14.20 6.07 -6.36
CA LEU A 129 -14.25 4.88 -5.51
C LEU A 129 -14.12 3.60 -6.35
N SER A 130 -13.18 2.74 -5.96
CA SER A 130 -13.05 1.39 -6.48
C SER A 130 -12.80 0.39 -5.35
N ASP A 131 -13.62 -0.64 -5.29
CA ASP A 131 -13.40 -1.74 -4.35
C ASP A 131 -12.21 -2.60 -4.78
N CYS A 132 -11.53 -3.18 -3.80
CA CYS A 132 -10.59 -4.27 -4.01
C CYS A 132 -11.33 -5.58 -4.34
N GLN A 133 -10.70 -6.42 -5.16
CA GLN A 133 -11.11 -7.82 -5.35
C GLN A 133 -10.83 -8.61 -4.06
N PRO A 134 -11.82 -9.28 -3.44
CA PRO A 134 -11.64 -9.87 -2.13
C PRO A 134 -10.47 -10.87 -2.00
N LYS A 135 -10.18 -11.62 -3.08
CA LYS A 135 -9.11 -12.63 -3.08
C LYS A 135 -7.70 -12.07 -3.22
N THR A 136 -7.57 -10.78 -3.54
CA THR A 136 -6.26 -10.13 -3.72
C THR A 136 -5.86 -9.28 -2.53
N ILE A 137 -6.78 -9.08 -1.57
CA ILE A 137 -6.51 -8.36 -0.32
C ILE A 137 -5.53 -9.16 0.52
N LYS A 138 -4.40 -8.54 0.85
CA LYS A 138 -3.44 -8.99 1.85
C LYS A 138 -3.15 -7.80 2.76
N ALA A 139 -3.11 -8.04 4.06
CA ALA A 139 -2.81 -7.01 5.03
C ALA A 139 -2.00 -7.59 6.18
N ASP A 140 -1.18 -6.76 6.79
CA ASP A 140 -0.56 -7.06 8.08
C ASP A 140 -1.66 -7.36 9.13
N GLY A 141 -1.44 -8.39 9.94
CA GLY A 141 -2.40 -8.82 10.96
C GLY A 141 -2.70 -7.76 12.02
N LEU A 142 -1.83 -6.77 12.18
CA LEU A 142 -1.97 -5.67 13.12
C LEU A 142 -2.64 -4.42 12.54
N LEU A 143 -2.86 -4.36 11.22
CA LEU A 143 -3.32 -3.15 10.55
C LEU A 143 -4.67 -2.66 11.11
N LEU A 144 -5.59 -3.58 11.40
CA LEU A 144 -6.90 -3.27 12.00
C LEU A 144 -6.88 -3.11 13.53
N SER A 145 -5.73 -3.25 14.18
CA SER A 145 -5.60 -3.09 15.64
C SER A 145 -4.76 -1.89 16.06
N SER A 146 -3.72 -1.57 15.29
CA SER A 146 -2.73 -0.56 15.64
C SER A 146 -2.33 0.33 14.46
N GLY A 147 -2.85 0.06 13.26
CA GLY A 147 -2.42 0.77 12.07
C GLY A 147 -0.94 0.51 11.78
N ILE A 148 -0.29 1.50 11.18
CA ILE A 148 1.12 1.50 10.84
C ILE A 148 1.88 2.40 11.80
N ASP A 149 2.92 1.86 12.44
CA ASP A 149 3.74 2.63 13.38
C ASP A 149 4.42 3.84 12.71
N GLY A 150 4.35 4.99 13.37
CA GLY A 150 4.94 6.26 12.92
C GLY A 150 4.07 7.10 11.97
N ILE A 151 2.86 6.66 11.61
CA ILE A 151 1.90 7.48 10.87
C ILE A 151 0.99 8.24 11.86
N PRO A 152 0.87 9.59 11.76
CA PRO A 152 -0.06 10.37 12.58
C PRO A 152 -1.52 9.95 12.42
N GLU A 153 -2.32 10.11 13.48
CA GLU A 153 -3.77 9.90 13.40
C GLU A 153 -4.45 11.06 12.68
N ILE A 154 -5.52 10.76 11.92
CA ILE A 154 -6.42 11.76 11.35
C ILE A 154 -7.10 12.51 12.50
N PRO A 155 -7.05 13.85 12.52
CA PRO A 155 -7.67 14.67 13.58
C PRO A 155 -9.18 14.46 13.77
#